data_AF-A0A7S0FXE4-F1
#
_entry.id   AF-A0A7S0FXE4-F1
#
_cell.length_a   1.000
_cell.length_b   1.000
_cell.length_c   1.000
_cell.angle_alpha   90.00
_cell.angle_beta   90.00
_cell.angle_gamma   90.00
#
_symmetry.space_group_name_H-M   'P 1'
#
loop_
_entity.id
_entity.type
_entity.pdbx_description
1 polymer ?
#
loop_
_entity_poly.entity_id
_entity_poly.type
_entity_poly.pdbx_seq_one_letter_code
_entity_poly.pdbx_strand_id
1 'polypeptide(L)'
;MEIFIAGNKRWLPKEAEEVLRGFSAVDQKRVIAAGSMAGICNPISVLHTRVKKSQDLEEEFSRLTSGKVEKEPDPEVEVPTFTPIAAVGYMFTAPKEVSAYESKFANAAMPTFSFDSQ
;
A
#
# COMPACT_ATOMS: atom_id res chain seq x y z
N MET A 1 -13.56 -19.34 5.34
CA MET A 1 -13.15 -20.48 4.50
C MET A 1 -14.33 -21.10 3.78
N GLU A 2 -15.31 -21.66 4.49
CA GLU A 2 -16.43 -22.38 3.85
C GLU A 2 -17.20 -21.59 2.79
N ILE A 3 -17.40 -20.28 3.00
CA ILE A 3 -18.04 -19.39 2.01
C ILE A 3 -17.26 -19.35 0.69
N PHE A 4 -15.93 -19.35 0.76
CA PHE A 4 -15.06 -19.35 -0.41
C PHE A 4 -15.15 -20.67 -1.18
N ILE A 5 -15.16 -21.81 -0.47
CA ILE A 5 -15.32 -23.13 -1.07
C ILE A 5 -16.69 -23.24 -1.73
N ALA A 6 -17.76 -22.83 -1.04
CA ALA A 6 -19.11 -22.85 -1.57
C ALA A 6 -19.25 -21.98 -2.84
N GLY A 7 -18.68 -20.77 -2.83
CA GLY A 7 -18.70 -19.86 -3.97
C GLY A 7 -17.86 -20.32 -5.17
N ASN A 8 -16.84 -21.16 -4.94
CA ASN A 8 -15.93 -21.64 -5.98
C ASN A 8 -16.08 -23.14 -6.27
N LYS A 9 -17.13 -23.79 -5.78
CA LYS A 9 -17.35 -25.25 -5.89
C LYS A 9 -17.22 -25.81 -7.32
N ARG A 10 -17.56 -25.02 -8.33
CA ARG A 10 -17.42 -25.40 -9.75
C ARG A 10 -15.96 -25.47 -10.22
N TRP A 11 -15.09 -24.64 -9.66
CA TRP A 11 -13.68 -24.50 -10.07
C TRP A 11 -12.70 -25.09 -9.05
N LEU A 12 -13.20 -25.56 -7.91
CA LEU A 12 -12.42 -26.17 -6.84
C LEU A 12 -12.85 -27.64 -6.68
N PRO A 13 -12.22 -28.59 -7.40
CA PRO A 13 -12.46 -30.01 -7.20
C PRO A 13 -12.04 -30.43 -5.78
N LYS A 14 -12.55 -31.57 -5.31
CA LYS A 14 -12.33 -32.06 -3.93
C LYS A 14 -10.85 -32.13 -3.55
N GLU A 15 -9.99 -32.57 -4.47
CA GLU A 15 -8.53 -32.64 -4.26
C GLU A 15 -7.94 -31.24 -3.95
N ALA A 16 -8.38 -30.20 -4.68
CA ALA A 16 -7.93 -28.84 -4.43
C ALA A 16 -8.52 -28.26 -3.14
N GLU A 17 -9.73 -28.68 -2.76
CA GLU A 17 -10.33 -28.34 -1.46
C GLU A 17 -9.52 -28.92 -0.30
N GLU A 18 -9.10 -30.19 -0.40
CA GLU A 18 -8.26 -30.85 0.59
C GLU A 18 -6.89 -30.15 0.73
N VAL A 19 -6.28 -29.76 -0.40
CA VAL A 19 -5.04 -28.97 -0.39
C VAL A 19 -5.24 -27.63 0.31
N LEU A 20 -6.34 -26.92 0.00
CA LEU A 20 -6.66 -25.64 0.66
C LEU A 20 -6.90 -25.81 2.17
N ARG A 21 -7.56 -26.90 2.59
CA ARG A 21 -7.78 -27.22 4.01
C ARG A 21 -6.47 -27.62 4.72
N GLY A 22 -5.52 -28.22 4.00
CA GLY A 22 -4.20 -28.59 4.50
C GLY A 22 -3.23 -27.41 4.67
N PHE A 23 -3.51 -26.25 4.06
CA PHE A 23 -2.70 -25.04 4.25
C PHE A 23 -2.83 -24.46 5.67
N SER A 24 -1.79 -23.73 6.08
CA SER A 24 -1.82 -22.95 7.33
C SER A 24 -2.94 -21.91 7.31
N ALA A 25 -3.43 -21.49 8.47
CA ALA A 25 -4.49 -20.47 8.56
C ALA A 25 -4.09 -19.15 7.89
N VAL A 26 -2.79 -18.83 7.86
CA VAL A 26 -2.26 -17.64 7.17
C VAL A 26 -2.34 -17.83 5.66
N ASP A 27 -1.88 -18.97 5.14
CA ASP A 27 -1.90 -19.27 3.71
C ASP A 27 -3.31 -19.40 3.15
N GLN A 28 -4.23 -19.96 3.93
CA GLN A 28 -5.65 -19.97 3.65
C GLN A 28 -6.21 -18.55 3.46
N LYS A 29 -5.85 -17.61 4.35
CA LYS A 29 -6.23 -16.20 4.22
C LYS A 29 -5.62 -15.56 2.98
N ARG A 30 -4.35 -15.84 2.68
CA ARG A 30 -3.65 -15.34 1.47
C ARG A 30 -4.39 -15.78 0.19
N VAL A 31 -4.81 -17.04 0.11
CA VAL A 31 -5.59 -17.56 -1.04
C VAL A 31 -6.94 -16.86 -1.17
N ILE A 32 -7.65 -16.67 -0.05
CA ILE A 32 -8.98 -16.02 -0.03
C ILE A 32 -8.85 -14.54 -0.41
N ALA A 33 -7.83 -13.85 0.09
CA ALA A 33 -7.55 -12.44 -0.21
C ALA A 33 -7.24 -12.21 -1.70
N ALA A 34 -6.64 -13.20 -2.37
CA ALA A 34 -6.41 -13.16 -3.82
C ALA A 34 -7.71 -13.24 -4.67
N GLY A 35 -8.86 -13.53 -4.06
CA GLY A 35 -10.17 -13.46 -4.71
C GLY A 35 -10.63 -14.74 -5.41
N SER A 36 -11.65 -14.63 -6.27
CA SER A 36 -12.35 -15.78 -6.89
C SER A 36 -11.44 -16.70 -7.71
N MET A 37 -11.85 -17.96 -7.87
CA MET A 37 -11.20 -18.98 -8.71
C MET A 37 -11.91 -19.24 -10.04
N ALA A 38 -12.85 -18.37 -10.42
CA ALA A 38 -13.59 -18.52 -11.66
C ALA A 38 -12.68 -18.56 -12.90
N GLY A 39 -12.90 -19.54 -13.78
CA GLY A 39 -12.19 -19.67 -15.05
C GLY A 39 -10.79 -20.28 -14.97
N ILE A 40 -10.38 -20.79 -13.80
CA ILE A 40 -9.07 -21.42 -13.63
C ILE A 40 -9.07 -22.85 -14.19
N CYS A 41 -8.01 -23.18 -14.95
CA CYS A 41 -7.79 -24.52 -15.51
C CYS A 41 -7.15 -25.49 -14.49
N ASN A 42 -6.18 -25.02 -13.69
CA ASN A 42 -5.49 -25.83 -12.68
C ASN A 42 -5.58 -25.16 -11.28
N PRO A 43 -6.57 -25.54 -10.47
CA PRO A 43 -6.81 -24.90 -9.18
C PRO A 43 -5.69 -25.17 -8.18
N ILE A 44 -5.12 -26.38 -8.14
CA ILE A 44 -4.05 -26.74 -7.20
C ILE A 44 -2.81 -25.86 -7.43
N SER A 45 -2.35 -25.75 -8.68
CA SER A 45 -1.21 -24.89 -9.02
C SER A 45 -1.49 -23.43 -8.70
N VAL A 46 -2.72 -22.94 -8.91
CA VAL A 46 -3.08 -21.57 -8.55
C VAL A 46 -3.07 -21.36 -7.04
N LEU A 47 -3.55 -22.32 -6.24
CA LEU A 47 -3.49 -22.26 -4.78
C LEU A 47 -2.04 -22.06 -4.30
N HIS A 48 -1.12 -22.91 -4.74
CA HIS A 48 0.31 -22.79 -4.40
C HIS A 48 0.92 -21.48 -4.91
N THR A 49 0.57 -21.06 -6.13
CA THR A 49 1.09 -19.82 -6.71
C THR A 49 0.63 -18.60 -5.92
N ARG A 50 -0.63 -18.58 -5.45
CA ARG A 50 -1.16 -17.48 -4.62
C ARG A 50 -0.43 -17.39 -3.29
N VAL A 51 -0.17 -18.54 -2.65
CA VAL A 51 0.60 -18.60 -1.41
C VAL A 51 2.02 -18.07 -1.64
N LYS A 52 2.73 -18.62 -2.64
CA LYS A 52 4.10 -18.21 -2.96
C LYS A 52 4.20 -16.71 -3.27
N LYS A 53 3.34 -16.19 -4.17
CA LYS A 53 3.32 -14.76 -4.51
C LYS A 53 3.08 -13.87 -3.29
N SER A 54 2.20 -14.28 -2.38
CA SER A 54 1.96 -13.51 -1.16
C SER A 54 3.16 -13.52 -0.21
N GLN A 55 3.91 -14.62 -0.15
CA GLN A 55 5.15 -14.70 0.64
C GLN A 55 6.25 -13.84 0.02
N ASP A 56 6.44 -13.94 -1.30
CA ASP A 56 7.43 -13.16 -2.04
C ASP A 56 7.21 -11.65 -1.84
N LEU A 57 5.95 -11.19 -1.86
CA LEU A 57 5.58 -9.79 -1.60
C LEU A 57 5.84 -9.36 -0.15
N GLU A 58 5.59 -10.23 0.81
CA GLU A 58 5.85 -9.94 2.23
C GLU A 58 7.35 -9.85 2.50
N GLU A 59 8.15 -10.72 1.88
CA GLU A 59 9.61 -10.66 1.93
C GLU A 59 10.19 -9.43 1.24
N GLU A 60 9.64 -9.04 0.08
CA GLU A 60 9.99 -7.80 -0.60
C GLU A 60 9.67 -6.57 0.26
N PHE A 61 8.46 -6.51 0.81
CA PHE A 61 8.04 -5.45 1.71
C PHE A 61 8.93 -5.37 2.96
N SER A 62 9.24 -6.53 3.56
CA SER A 62 10.15 -6.62 4.70
C SER A 62 11.54 -6.12 4.33
N ARG A 63 12.10 -6.48 3.17
CA ARG A 63 13.40 -5.97 2.71
C ARG A 63 13.41 -4.45 2.51
N LEU A 64 12.34 -3.89 1.93
CA LEU A 64 12.22 -2.45 1.70
C LEU A 64 12.08 -1.67 3.01
N THR A 65 11.36 -2.22 3.98
CA THR A 65 11.07 -1.53 5.26
C THR A 65 12.07 -1.81 6.37
N SER A 66 12.86 -2.88 6.27
CA SER A 66 13.94 -3.22 7.22
C SER A 66 15.21 -2.41 7.00
N GLY A 67 15.30 -1.65 5.91
CA GLY A 67 16.29 -0.59 5.78
C GLY A 67 16.10 0.39 6.95
N LYS A 68 17.10 0.48 7.84
CA LYS A 68 17.15 1.48 8.91
C LYS A 68 16.55 2.77 8.40
N VAL A 69 15.44 3.19 9.00
CA VAL A 69 15.09 4.60 9.01
C VAL A 69 16.25 5.26 9.72
N GLU A 70 17.28 5.66 8.96
CA GLU A 70 18.15 6.73 9.38
C GLU A 70 17.19 7.85 9.64
N LYS A 71 16.94 8.08 10.92
CA LYS A 71 16.17 9.19 11.39
C LYS A 71 16.99 10.40 10.93
N GLU A 72 16.72 10.93 9.73
CA GLU A 72 17.16 12.27 9.41
C GLU A 72 16.78 13.10 10.63
N PRO A 73 17.71 13.87 11.22
CA PRO A 73 17.39 14.69 12.36
C PRO A 73 16.14 15.47 11.98
N ASP A 74 15.05 15.22 12.72
CA ASP A 74 13.75 15.81 12.45
C ASP A 74 14.02 17.29 12.19
N PRO A 75 13.67 17.85 11.01
CA PRO A 75 13.81 19.29 10.82
C PRO A 75 13.09 19.92 12.00
N GLU A 76 13.73 20.89 12.65
CA GLU A 76 13.18 21.60 13.81
C GLU A 76 12.01 22.45 13.31
N VAL A 77 10.90 21.77 12.95
CA VAL A 77 9.67 22.39 12.55
C VAL A 77 9.04 22.83 13.85
N GLU A 78 9.08 24.14 14.10
CA GLU A 78 8.37 24.75 15.21
C GLU A 78 6.89 24.34 15.13
N VAL A 79 6.50 23.33 15.91
CA VAL A 79 5.12 22.86 15.96
C VAL A 79 4.33 23.97 16.66
N PRO A 80 3.33 24.59 15.99
CA PRO A 80 2.54 25.64 16.62
C PRO A 80 1.89 25.09 17.88
N THR A 81 2.22 25.66 19.03
CA THR A 81 1.57 25.27 20.28
C THR A 81 0.16 25.86 20.27
N PHE A 82 -0.88 25.01 20.19
CA PHE A 82 -2.28 25.41 20.18
C PHE A 82 -2.79 25.80 21.58
N THR A 83 -2.16 26.81 22.19
CA THR A 83 -2.69 27.46 23.41
C THR A 83 -3.56 28.64 23.04
N PRO A 84 -4.53 29.04 23.90
CA PRO A 84 -5.35 30.23 23.66
C PRO A 84 -4.52 31.51 23.45
N ILE A 85 -3.40 31.63 24.18
CA ILE A 85 -2.49 32.79 24.08
C ILE A 85 -1.75 32.78 22.74
N ALA A 86 -1.23 31.64 22.31
CA ALA A 86 -0.57 31.53 21.02
C ALA A 86 -1.57 31.70 19.85
N ALA A 87 -2.81 31.21 19.99
CA ALA A 87 -3.85 31.37 18.99
C ALA A 87 -4.17 32.85 18.71
N VAL A 88 -4.21 33.69 19.75
CA VAL A 88 -4.34 35.15 19.58
C VAL A 88 -3.16 35.72 18.80
N GLY A 89 -1.94 35.29 19.11
CA GLY A 89 -0.74 35.66 18.34
C GLY A 89 -0.88 35.34 16.86
N TYR A 90 -1.24 34.11 16.52
CA TYR A 90 -1.43 33.66 15.13
C TYR A 90 -2.58 34.37 14.40
N MET A 91 -3.61 34.83 15.10
CA MET A 91 -4.72 35.58 14.48
C MET A 91 -4.30 36.97 13.98
N PHE A 92 -3.24 37.54 14.55
CA PHE A 92 -2.76 38.89 14.20
C PHE A 92 -1.40 38.90 13.49
N THR A 93 -0.79 37.73 13.24
CA THR A 93 0.45 37.63 12.46
C THR A 93 0.17 37.84 10.98
N ALA A 94 0.95 38.72 10.34
CA ALA A 94 0.88 38.92 8.89
C ALA A 94 1.30 37.63 8.14
N PRO A 95 0.61 37.26 7.05
CA PRO A 95 0.99 36.10 6.27
C PRO A 95 2.39 36.29 5.69
N LYS A 96 3.25 35.28 5.87
CA LYS A 96 4.56 35.25 5.22
C LYS A 96 4.37 34.80 3.77
N GLU A 97 4.62 35.70 2.82
CA GLU A 97 4.63 35.34 1.41
C GLU A 97 5.82 34.43 1.12
N VAL A 98 5.56 33.29 0.50
CA VAL A 98 6.59 32.34 0.06
C VAL A 98 6.64 32.39 -1.46
N SER A 99 7.83 32.51 -2.03
CA SER A 99 7.98 32.58 -3.48
C SER A 99 7.65 31.22 -4.13
N ALA A 100 7.26 31.26 -5.41
CA ALA A 100 6.97 30.03 -6.18
C ALA A 100 8.16 29.05 -6.22
N TYR A 101 9.39 29.56 -6.15
CA TYR A 101 10.61 28.75 -6.16
C TYR A 101 10.89 28.03 -4.83
N GLU A 102 10.42 28.58 -3.71
CA GLU A 102 10.60 28.00 -2.37
C GLU A 102 9.46 27.03 -2.00
N SER A 103 8.33 27.09 -2.71
CA SER A 103 7.18 26.26 -2.42
C SER A 103 7.34 24.85 -3.01
N LYS A 104 7.46 23.86 -2.12
CA LYS A 104 7.40 22.43 -2.48
C LYS A 104 6.09 22.05 -3.19
N PHE A 105 5.04 22.85 -3.02
CA PHE A 105 3.72 22.62 -3.63
C PHE A 105 3.54 23.31 -4.99
N ALA A 106 4.36 24.31 -5.32
CA ALA A 106 4.24 25.05 -6.59
C ALA A 106 4.76 24.24 -7.80
N ASN A 107 5.74 23.36 -7.60
CA ASN A 107 6.33 22.55 -8.68
C ASN A 107 5.38 21.48 -9.25
N ALA A 108 4.26 21.17 -8.59
CA ALA A 108 3.29 20.19 -9.09
C ALA A 108 2.41 20.71 -10.24
N ALA A 109 2.45 22.03 -10.53
CA ALA A 109 1.48 22.67 -11.44
C ALA A 109 2.09 23.19 -12.76
N MET A 110 3.38 23.00 -13.04
CA MET A 110 3.98 23.47 -14.29
C MET A 110 3.85 22.39 -15.38
N PRO A 111 2.98 22.55 -16.41
CA PRO A 111 3.00 21.67 -17.56
C PRO A 111 4.33 21.83 -18.30
N THR A 112 5.05 20.73 -18.45
CA THR A 112 6.24 20.65 -19.31
C THR A 112 5.80 20.70 -20.76
N PHE A 113 5.70 21.90 -21.33
CA PHE A 113 5.58 22.04 -22.78
C PHE A 113 6.97 21.83 -23.40
N SER A 114 7.19 20.61 -23.90
CA SER A 114 8.27 20.31 -24.84
C SER A 114 7.93 20.96 -26.18
N PHE A 115 8.71 21.94 -26.62
CA PHE A 115 8.68 22.41 -28.00
C PHE A 115 9.71 21.60 -28.78
N ASP A 116 9.24 20.63 -29.57
CA ASP A 116 10.01 20.06 -30.66
C ASP A 116 10.08 21.11 -31.78
N SER A 117 11.27 21.66 -32.02
CA SER A 117 11.55 22.44 -33.23
C SER A 117 12.03 21.51 -34.34
N GLN A 118 11.32 21.56 -35.48
CA GLN A 118 11.83 21.14 -36.78
C GLN A 118 13.02 22.01 -37.23
#